data_AF-A0A831A3H1-F1
#
_entry.id   AF-A0A831A3H1-F1
#
_cell.length_a   1.000
_cell.length_b   1.000
_cell.length_c   1.000
_cell.angle_alpha   90.00
_cell.angle_beta   90.00
_cell.angle_gamma   90.00
#
_symmetry.space_group_name_H-M   'P 1'
#
loop_
_entity.id
_entity.type
_entity.pdbx_description
1 polymer ?
#
loop_
_entity_poly.entity_id
_entity_poly.type
_entity_poly.pdbx_seq_one_letter_code
_entity_poly.pdbx_strand_id
1 'polypeptide(L)'
;MISPLRWKLALTTRSRNVKPERIVMSTKDIVYIALFAAMTAALGLFPAFNLPVIAVPITAQSMGCMLAGAIAGAKRGALAMVLFDLLVAIGLPLLAGGRGGFGIFIGPGGGFILAWPLAALLIGWLYRRSLYCLTWVKELLIVTLGGLVLVYSMGIPWIAAVAGISLKQAAVASLGFLPGDLVKVVLVVAIVRTVRRAWPTLE
;
A
#
# COMPACT_ATOMS: atom_id res chain seq x y z
N MET A 1 -16.60 -76.20 7.24
CA MET A 1 -15.85 -74.93 7.30
C MET A 1 -15.83 -74.33 5.90
N ILE A 2 -16.72 -73.38 5.61
CA ILE A 2 -17.05 -72.94 4.24
C ILE A 2 -16.39 -71.58 3.94
N SER A 3 -15.56 -71.61 2.89
CA SER A 3 -15.29 -70.62 1.84
C SER A 3 -14.58 -69.27 2.14
N PRO A 4 -13.45 -68.99 1.41
CA PRO A 4 -12.88 -67.67 1.22
C PRO A 4 -13.38 -67.06 -0.10
N LEU A 5 -14.16 -65.97 -0.11
CA LEU A 5 -14.37 -65.17 -1.33
C LEU A 5 -14.78 -63.72 -1.02
N ARG A 6 -14.06 -62.82 -1.72
CA ARG A 6 -14.53 -61.62 -2.45
C ARG A 6 -15.45 -60.67 -1.71
N TRP A 7 -15.10 -59.37 -1.70
CA TRP A 7 -15.90 -58.27 -2.29
C TRP A 7 -15.01 -57.02 -2.44
N LYS A 8 -14.16 -56.99 -3.49
CA LYS A 8 -13.82 -55.71 -4.14
C LYS A 8 -15.11 -55.21 -4.77
N LEU A 9 -15.64 -54.06 -4.35
CA LEU A 9 -16.43 -53.17 -5.23
C LEU A 9 -16.72 -51.82 -4.56
N ALA A 10 -16.23 -50.78 -5.24
CA ALA A 10 -16.90 -49.50 -5.42
C ALA A 10 -17.26 -48.68 -4.16
N LEU A 11 -16.24 -48.08 -3.53
CA LEU A 11 -16.45 -46.72 -3.01
C LEU A 11 -16.20 -45.74 -4.16
N THR A 12 -17.27 -45.57 -4.91
CA THR A 12 -17.58 -44.45 -5.80
C THR A 12 -16.80 -43.19 -5.44
N THR A 13 -15.93 -42.77 -6.34
CA THR A 13 -15.38 -41.42 -6.40
C THR A 13 -16.54 -40.45 -6.56
N ARG A 14 -17.10 -39.99 -5.44
CA ARG A 14 -18.08 -38.91 -5.41
C ARG A 14 -17.33 -37.65 -5.82
N SER A 15 -17.30 -37.39 -7.13
CA SER A 15 -16.87 -36.12 -7.71
C SER A 15 -17.68 -35.03 -7.04
N ARG A 16 -17.08 -34.38 -6.03
CA ARG A 16 -17.65 -33.18 -5.42
C ARG A 16 -17.61 -32.13 -6.52
N ASN A 17 -18.77 -31.82 -7.05
CA ASN A 17 -18.97 -30.72 -7.98
C ASN A 17 -18.74 -29.42 -7.18
N VAL A 18 -17.47 -29.03 -7.01
CA VAL A 18 -17.07 -27.78 -6.37
C VAL A 18 -17.46 -26.67 -7.34
N LYS A 19 -18.61 -26.03 -7.10
CA LYS A 19 -18.93 -24.76 -7.78
C LYS A 19 -17.77 -23.81 -7.53
N PRO A 20 -17.20 -23.15 -8.55
CA PRO A 20 -16.16 -22.17 -8.33
C PRO A 20 -16.74 -21.09 -7.41
N GLU A 21 -16.18 -20.98 -6.21
CA GLU A 21 -16.55 -19.94 -5.27
C GLU A 21 -16.26 -18.61 -5.97
N ARG A 22 -17.32 -17.84 -6.30
CA ARG A 22 -17.13 -16.52 -6.87
C ARG A 22 -16.30 -15.73 -5.86
N ILE A 23 -15.14 -15.24 -6.28
CA ILE A 23 -14.32 -14.32 -5.47
C ILE A 23 -15.06 -12.98 -5.43
N VAL A 24 -16.11 -12.91 -4.63
CA VAL A 24 -16.84 -11.67 -4.34
C VAL A 24 -16.13 -11.02 -3.15
N MET A 25 -15.81 -9.73 -3.25
CA MET A 25 -15.23 -9.01 -2.11
C MET A 25 -16.21 -9.06 -0.94
N SER A 26 -15.69 -9.37 0.25
CA SER A 26 -16.49 -9.35 1.47
C SER A 26 -16.82 -7.91 1.86
N THR A 27 -17.91 -7.69 2.60
CA THR A 27 -18.22 -6.40 3.23
C THR A 27 -17.03 -5.87 4.03
N LYS A 28 -16.29 -6.77 4.73
CA LYS A 28 -15.07 -6.42 5.48
C LYS A 28 -13.99 -5.84 4.56
N ASP A 29 -13.86 -6.36 3.34
CA ASP A 29 -12.86 -5.87 2.39
C ASP A 29 -13.21 -4.47 1.89
N ILE A 30 -14.49 -4.23 1.57
CA ILE A 30 -15.00 -2.92 1.15
C ILE A 30 -14.75 -1.88 2.25
N VAL A 31 -15.07 -2.23 3.51
CA VAL A 31 -14.85 -1.34 4.66
C VAL A 31 -13.38 -0.99 4.82
N TYR A 32 -12.47 -1.97 4.71
CA TYR A 32 -11.04 -1.65 4.80
C TYR A 32 -10.55 -0.78 3.64
N ILE A 33 -11.00 -1.05 2.41
CA ILE A 33 -10.61 -0.24 1.25
C ILE A 33 -11.04 1.22 1.46
N ALA A 34 -12.28 1.45 1.86
CA ALA A 34 -12.80 2.79 2.14
C ALA A 34 -12.09 3.46 3.34
N LEU A 35 -11.89 2.72 4.43
CA LEU A 35 -11.23 3.23 5.64
C LEU A 35 -9.80 3.70 5.36
N PHE A 36 -9.01 2.92 4.64
CA PHE A 36 -7.62 3.28 4.36
C PHE A 36 -7.52 4.39 3.30
N ALA A 37 -8.45 4.46 2.34
CA ALA A 37 -8.54 5.62 1.44
C ALA A 37 -8.88 6.90 2.22
N ALA A 38 -9.86 6.84 3.13
CA ALA A 38 -10.25 7.96 3.99
C ALA A 38 -9.13 8.36 4.95
N MET A 39 -8.39 7.39 5.51
CA MET A 39 -7.24 7.66 6.36
C MET A 39 -6.12 8.36 5.59
N THR A 40 -5.83 7.95 4.35
CA THR A 40 -4.89 8.68 3.48
C THR A 40 -5.36 10.10 3.21
N ALA A 41 -6.66 10.33 2.99
CA ALA A 41 -7.20 11.69 2.85
C ALA A 41 -7.04 12.51 4.15
N ALA A 42 -7.34 11.92 5.31
CA ALA A 42 -7.17 12.57 6.60
C ALA A 42 -5.71 12.95 6.89
N LEU A 43 -4.75 12.10 6.51
CA LEU A 43 -3.33 12.43 6.60
C LEU A 43 -2.92 13.60 5.69
N GLY A 44 -3.70 13.89 4.64
CA GLY A 44 -3.56 15.08 3.80
C GLY A 44 -4.00 16.39 4.48
N LEU A 45 -4.73 16.32 5.60
CA LEU A 45 -5.12 17.52 6.37
C LEU A 45 -3.95 18.12 7.15
N PHE A 46 -2.89 17.34 7.40
CA PHE A 46 -1.69 17.86 8.05
C PHE A 46 -0.98 18.87 7.14
N PRO A 47 -0.42 19.96 7.71
CA PRO A 47 0.30 20.96 6.94
C PRO A 47 1.40 20.35 6.06
N ALA A 48 1.40 20.75 4.79
CA ALA A 48 2.44 20.38 3.84
C ALA A 48 3.63 21.33 3.94
N PHE A 49 4.85 20.80 3.88
CA PHE A 49 6.06 21.61 3.78
C PHE A 49 6.58 21.55 2.35
N ASN A 50 6.48 22.67 1.64
CA ASN A 50 6.96 22.75 0.26
C ASN A 50 8.49 22.83 0.24
N LEU A 51 9.12 22.01 -0.61
CA LEU A 51 10.55 22.14 -0.88
C LEU A 51 10.78 23.25 -1.91
N PRO A 52 11.77 24.15 -1.71
CA PRO A 52 12.05 25.24 -2.66
C PRO A 52 12.53 24.75 -4.03
N VAL A 53 13.20 23.59 -4.07
CA VAL A 53 13.90 23.09 -5.27
C VAL A 53 12.99 22.26 -6.17
N ILE A 54 12.01 21.55 -5.59
CA ILE A 54 11.07 20.69 -6.31
C ILE A 54 9.66 20.97 -5.81
N ALA A 55 8.72 21.19 -6.73
CA ALA A 55 7.32 21.54 -6.44
C ALA A 55 6.49 20.35 -5.92
N VAL A 56 7.10 19.51 -5.08
CA VAL A 56 6.51 18.35 -4.44
C VAL A 56 6.63 18.55 -2.93
N PRO A 57 5.51 18.63 -2.19
CA PRO A 57 5.55 18.86 -0.76
C PRO A 57 5.93 17.61 0.03
N ILE A 58 6.61 17.84 1.16
CA ILE A 58 6.70 16.87 2.26
C ILE A 58 5.34 16.84 2.96
N THR A 59 4.76 15.64 3.08
CA THR A 59 3.43 15.44 3.67
C THR A 59 3.42 14.22 4.60
N ALA A 60 2.55 14.20 5.60
CA ALA A 60 2.27 12.97 6.36
C ALA A 60 1.50 11.92 5.51
N GLN A 61 0.88 12.38 4.42
CA GLN A 61 -0.01 11.60 3.56
C GLN A 61 0.64 10.36 2.94
N SER A 62 1.94 10.38 2.66
CA SER A 62 2.66 9.19 2.15
C SER A 62 2.69 8.02 3.13
N MET A 63 2.38 8.23 4.43
CA MET A 63 2.17 7.13 5.38
C MET A 63 0.93 6.29 5.05
N GLY A 64 -0.04 6.85 4.32
CA GLY A 64 -1.30 6.20 3.99
C GLY A 64 -1.09 4.87 3.27
N CYS A 65 -0.22 4.83 2.25
CA CYS A 65 0.07 3.60 1.51
C CYS A 65 0.86 2.58 2.35
N MET A 66 1.74 3.06 3.24
CA MET A 66 2.51 2.23 4.15
C MET A 66 1.59 1.52 5.16
N LEU A 67 0.68 2.28 5.79
CA LEU A 67 -0.31 1.76 6.73
C LEU A 67 -1.31 0.83 6.03
N ALA A 68 -1.78 1.20 4.85
CA ALA A 68 -2.70 0.40 4.06
C ALA A 68 -2.11 -0.98 3.71
N GLY A 69 -0.86 -1.01 3.22
CA GLY A 69 -0.17 -2.27 2.97
C GLY A 69 0.04 -3.09 4.23
N ALA A 70 0.57 -2.47 5.29
CA ALA A 70 0.98 -3.17 6.51
C ALA A 70 -0.20 -3.68 7.35
N ILE A 71 -1.36 -3.02 7.32
CA ILE A 71 -2.54 -3.36 8.14
C ILE A 71 -3.64 -4.02 7.31
N ALA A 72 -4.07 -3.41 6.19
CA ALA A 72 -5.11 -3.99 5.35
C ALA A 72 -4.57 -5.13 4.47
N GLY A 73 -3.25 -5.28 4.34
CA GLY A 73 -2.64 -6.32 3.51
C GLY A 73 -2.63 -5.97 2.02
N ALA A 74 -1.99 -6.84 1.23
CA ALA A 74 -1.58 -6.55 -0.14
C ALA A 74 -2.73 -6.05 -1.04
N LYS A 75 -3.78 -6.86 -1.20
CA LYS A 75 -4.88 -6.57 -2.14
C LYS A 75 -5.73 -5.38 -1.70
N ARG A 76 -6.18 -5.37 -0.44
CA ARG A 76 -7.05 -4.31 0.09
C ARG A 76 -6.30 -2.98 0.21
N GLY A 77 -5.04 -3.00 0.64
CA GLY A 77 -4.21 -1.80 0.72
C GLY A 77 -3.96 -1.18 -0.65
N ALA A 78 -3.63 -2.00 -1.65
CA ALA A 78 -3.48 -1.53 -3.02
C ALA A 78 -4.79 -0.92 -3.57
N LEU A 79 -5.92 -1.62 -3.39
CA LEU A 79 -7.24 -1.12 -3.81
C LEU A 79 -7.65 0.17 -3.06
N ALA A 80 -7.26 0.33 -1.79
CA ALA A 80 -7.48 1.57 -1.05
C ALA A 80 -6.73 2.75 -1.67
N MET A 81 -5.48 2.55 -2.11
CA MET A 81 -4.71 3.59 -2.78
C MET A 81 -5.26 3.87 -4.19
N VAL A 82 -5.68 2.83 -4.93
CA VAL A 82 -6.36 3.03 -6.22
C VAL A 82 -7.64 3.84 -6.04
N LEU A 83 -8.47 3.51 -5.05
CA LEU A 83 -9.68 4.27 -4.75
C LEU A 83 -9.34 5.73 -4.41
N PHE A 84 -8.34 5.95 -3.56
CA PHE A 84 -7.88 7.28 -3.21
C PHE A 84 -7.44 8.08 -4.45
N ASP A 85 -6.61 7.48 -5.31
CA ASP A 85 -6.12 8.12 -6.54
C ASP A 85 -7.26 8.44 -7.50
N LEU A 86 -8.24 7.54 -7.65
CA LEU A 86 -9.43 7.78 -8.47
C LEU A 86 -10.26 8.96 -7.94
N LEU A 87 -10.47 9.05 -6.62
CA LEU A 87 -11.18 10.16 -5.99
C LEU A 87 -10.45 11.49 -6.21
N VAL A 88 -9.12 11.50 -6.12
CA VAL A 88 -8.29 12.66 -6.46
C VAL A 88 -8.45 12.99 -7.95
N ALA A 89 -8.39 12.00 -8.84
CA ALA A 89 -8.45 12.19 -10.28
C ALA A 89 -9.76 12.84 -10.75
N ILE A 90 -10.90 12.46 -10.15
CA ILE A 90 -12.21 13.07 -10.43
C ILE A 90 -12.39 14.47 -9.83
N GLY A 91 -11.40 14.97 -9.06
CA GLY A 91 -11.37 16.37 -8.62
C GLY A 91 -11.54 16.60 -7.12
N LEU A 92 -11.64 15.56 -6.27
CA LEU A 92 -11.76 15.80 -4.84
C LEU A 92 -10.43 16.36 -4.28
N PRO A 93 -10.46 17.39 -3.41
CA PRO A 93 -9.28 18.05 -2.86
C PRO A 93 -8.68 17.24 -1.69
N LEU A 94 -8.34 15.97 -1.93
CA LEU A 94 -7.91 15.04 -0.87
C LEU A 94 -6.41 15.05 -0.62
N LEU A 95 -5.61 15.60 -1.53
CA LEU A 95 -4.16 15.71 -1.33
C LEU A 95 -3.83 16.91 -0.46
N ALA A 96 -2.70 16.82 0.24
CA ALA A 96 -2.24 17.88 1.13
C ALA A 96 -2.17 19.25 0.44
N GLY A 97 -2.63 20.28 1.16
CA GLY A 97 -2.86 21.61 0.62
C GLY A 97 -4.16 21.77 -0.19
N GLY A 98 -5.11 20.84 -0.02
CA GLY A 98 -6.40 20.88 -0.73
C GLY A 98 -6.28 20.62 -2.23
N ARG A 99 -5.26 19.86 -2.65
CA ARG A 99 -4.97 19.59 -4.06
C ARG A 99 -5.84 18.42 -4.57
N GLY A 100 -6.24 18.50 -5.83
CA GLY A 100 -7.07 17.50 -6.49
C GLY A 100 -7.07 17.70 -8.00
N GLY A 101 -7.71 16.77 -8.71
CA GLY A 101 -7.88 16.79 -10.15
C GLY A 101 -6.84 15.98 -10.90
N PHE A 102 -7.21 15.55 -12.11
CA PHE A 102 -6.38 14.73 -12.99
C PHE A 102 -5.02 15.38 -13.30
N GLY A 103 -4.95 16.71 -13.35
CA GLY A 103 -3.72 17.48 -13.59
C GLY A 103 -2.58 17.18 -12.60
N ILE A 104 -2.89 16.72 -11.39
CA ILE A 104 -1.87 16.35 -10.40
C ILE A 104 -1.03 15.15 -10.88
N PHE A 105 -1.66 14.20 -11.56
CA PHE A 105 -1.00 12.97 -12.00
C PHE A 105 -0.02 13.20 -13.14
N ILE A 106 -0.22 14.24 -13.96
CA ILE A 106 0.72 14.66 -15.01
C ILE A 106 1.76 15.67 -14.49
N GLY A 107 1.62 16.14 -13.25
CA GLY A 107 2.54 17.10 -12.63
C GLY A 107 3.74 16.45 -11.91
N PRO A 108 4.62 17.26 -11.28
CA PRO A 108 5.86 16.79 -10.64
C PRO A 108 5.68 15.71 -9.57
N GLY A 109 4.56 15.74 -8.84
CA GLY A 109 4.25 14.77 -7.78
C GLY A 109 3.59 13.48 -8.26
N GLY A 110 3.19 13.40 -9.54
CA GLY A 110 2.37 12.32 -10.08
C GLY A 110 2.99 10.94 -9.89
N GLY A 111 4.26 10.77 -10.22
CA GLY A 111 4.96 9.48 -10.10
C GLY A 111 5.07 8.96 -8.67
N PHE A 112 5.08 9.84 -7.66
CA PHE A 112 5.07 9.42 -6.26
C PHE A 112 3.70 8.90 -5.83
N ILE A 113 2.63 9.59 -6.27
CA ILE A 113 1.24 9.23 -5.95
C ILE A 113 0.88 7.92 -6.66
N LEU A 114 1.17 7.80 -7.96
CA LEU A 114 0.91 6.60 -8.75
C LEU A 114 1.68 5.36 -8.26
N ALA A 115 2.74 5.55 -7.48
CA ALA A 115 3.48 4.46 -6.85
C ALA A 115 2.78 3.90 -5.61
N TRP A 116 1.89 4.65 -4.95
CA TRP A 116 1.26 4.25 -3.69
C TRP A 116 0.49 2.93 -3.75
N PRO A 117 -0.31 2.62 -4.80
CA PRO A 117 -0.92 1.30 -4.93
C PRO A 117 0.09 0.14 -4.94
N LEU A 118 1.20 0.31 -5.66
CA LEU A 118 2.25 -0.69 -5.76
C LEU A 118 3.06 -0.80 -4.45
N ALA A 119 3.30 0.32 -3.78
CA ALA A 119 3.92 0.35 -2.46
C ALA A 119 3.08 -0.42 -1.43
N ALA A 120 1.77 -0.14 -1.37
CA ALA A 120 0.85 -0.84 -0.47
C ALA A 120 0.78 -2.34 -0.79
N LEU A 121 0.75 -2.70 -2.08
CA LEU A 121 0.79 -4.09 -2.53
C LEU A 121 2.04 -4.81 -2.03
N LEU A 122 3.22 -4.23 -2.28
CA LEU A 122 4.51 -4.81 -1.91
C LEU A 122 4.64 -4.96 -0.39
N ILE A 123 4.32 -3.91 0.37
CA ILE A 123 4.38 -3.91 1.84
C ILE A 123 3.48 -5.02 2.38
N GLY A 124 2.21 -5.06 1.96
CA GLY A 124 1.27 -6.06 2.45
C GLY A 124 1.65 -7.49 2.09
N TRP A 125 2.26 -7.69 0.91
CA TRP A 125 2.76 -8.99 0.48
C TRP A 125 3.97 -9.46 1.31
N LEU A 126 4.93 -8.57 1.55
CA LEU A 126 6.10 -8.85 2.39
C LEU A 126 5.71 -9.11 3.86
N TYR A 127 4.76 -8.34 4.40
CA TYR A 127 4.21 -8.54 5.74
C TYR A 127 3.59 -9.93 5.86
N ARG A 128 2.70 -10.31 4.92
CA ARG A 128 2.03 -11.63 4.91
C ARG A 128 3.04 -12.79 4.92
N ARG A 129 4.14 -12.67 4.18
CA ARG A 129 5.19 -13.70 4.13
C ARG A 129 6.05 -13.77 5.38
N SER A 130 6.00 -12.74 6.21
CA SER A 130 6.90 -12.58 7.36
C SER A 130 6.19 -12.71 8.70
N LEU A 131 4.88 -12.95 8.74
CA LEU A 131 4.03 -12.89 9.94
C LEU A 131 4.61 -13.65 11.15
N TYR A 132 5.16 -14.84 10.93
CA TYR A 132 5.72 -15.68 11.99
C TYR A 132 7.11 -15.25 12.50
N CYS A 133 7.74 -14.25 11.87
CA CYS A 133 9.09 -13.78 12.21
C CYS A 133 9.24 -12.25 12.08
N LEU A 134 8.18 -11.49 12.36
CA LEU A 134 8.21 -10.02 12.34
C LEU A 134 8.96 -9.45 13.55
N THR A 135 10.22 -9.07 13.33
CA THR A 135 11.00 -8.22 14.24
C THR A 135 10.83 -6.75 13.87
N TRP A 136 11.15 -5.84 14.78
CA TRP A 136 11.12 -4.40 14.53
C TRP A 136 11.97 -4.02 13.30
N VAL A 137 13.18 -4.58 13.22
CA VAL A 137 14.10 -4.35 12.10
C VAL A 137 13.49 -4.83 10.79
N LYS A 138 12.85 -6.01 10.78
CA LYS A 138 12.24 -6.55 9.57
C LYS A 138 11.06 -5.70 9.10
N GLU A 139 10.24 -5.20 10.02
CA GLU A 139 9.14 -4.29 9.68
C GLU A 139 9.65 -2.96 9.12
N LEU A 140 10.69 -2.37 9.73
CA LEU A 140 11.34 -1.16 9.21
C LEU A 140 11.85 -1.38 7.78
N LEU A 141 12.49 -2.53 7.51
CA LEU A 141 12.97 -2.88 6.18
C LEU A 141 11.82 -3.03 5.18
N ILE A 142 10.75 -3.74 5.54
CA ILE A 142 9.59 -3.94 4.67
C ILE A 142 8.93 -2.60 4.31
N VAL A 143 8.71 -1.75 5.31
CA VAL A 143 8.08 -0.43 5.11
C VAL A 143 9.00 0.49 4.31
N THR A 144 10.31 0.46 4.54
CA THR A 144 11.30 1.23 3.76
C THR A 144 11.33 0.77 2.30
N LEU A 145 11.33 -0.54 2.03
CA LEU A 145 11.38 -1.07 0.67
C LEU A 145 10.18 -0.62 -0.17
N GLY A 146 8.97 -0.70 0.38
CA GLY A 146 7.78 -0.26 -0.35
C GLY A 146 7.55 1.24 -0.31
N GLY A 147 7.64 1.85 0.87
CA GLY A 147 7.25 3.23 1.10
C GLY A 147 8.28 4.27 0.69
N LEU A 148 9.57 3.90 0.60
CA LEU A 148 10.65 4.78 0.16
C LEU A 148 11.26 4.27 -1.14
N VAL A 149 11.84 3.07 -1.15
CA VAL A 149 12.64 2.59 -2.29
C VAL A 149 11.79 2.48 -3.55
N LEU A 150 10.63 1.81 -3.48
CA LEU A 150 9.71 1.68 -4.62
C LEU A 150 9.08 3.02 -4.99
N VAL A 151 8.66 3.82 -4.01
CA VAL A 151 8.05 5.14 -4.28
C VAL A 151 9.05 6.08 -4.97
N TYR A 152 10.31 6.08 -4.56
CA TYR A 152 11.35 6.91 -5.17
C TYR A 152 11.80 6.38 -6.53
N SER A 153 11.83 5.05 -6.73
CA SER A 153 12.19 4.48 -8.03
C SER A 153 11.20 4.84 -9.13
N MET A 154 9.95 5.16 -8.77
CA MET A 154 8.94 5.67 -9.70
C MET A 154 8.87 7.20 -9.71
N GLY A 155 8.94 7.85 -8.55
CA GLY A 155 8.81 9.30 -8.42
C GLY A 155 9.99 10.10 -8.97
N ILE A 156 11.23 9.63 -8.79
CA ILE A 156 12.43 10.36 -9.22
C ILE A 156 12.55 10.40 -10.76
N PRO A 157 12.38 9.28 -11.50
CA PRO A 157 12.35 9.35 -12.96
C PRO A 157 11.19 10.19 -13.49
N TRP A 158 10.03 10.14 -12.81
CA TRP A 158 8.86 10.93 -13.18
C TRP A 158 9.13 12.42 -13.11
N ILE A 159 9.62 12.92 -11.97
CA ILE A 159 9.90 14.35 -11.81
C ILE A 159 11.04 14.81 -12.74
N ALA A 160 12.04 13.95 -13.00
CA ALA A 160 13.09 14.25 -13.98
C ALA A 160 12.50 14.50 -15.38
N ALA A 161 11.57 13.64 -15.81
CA ALA A 161 10.89 13.77 -17.10
C ALA A 161 9.96 15.00 -17.16
N VAL A 162 9.12 15.20 -16.13
CA VAL A 162 8.15 16.31 -16.11
C VAL A 162 8.83 17.67 -15.98
N ALA A 163 9.89 17.79 -15.19
CA ALA A 163 10.60 19.05 -14.97
C ALA A 163 11.72 19.31 -16.00
N GLY A 164 12.02 18.36 -16.88
CA GLY A 164 13.10 18.50 -17.87
C GLY A 164 14.49 18.58 -17.25
N ILE A 165 14.71 17.96 -16.09
CA ILE A 165 15.99 17.96 -15.37
C ILE A 165 16.66 16.59 -15.44
N SER A 166 17.97 16.54 -15.19
CA SER A 166 18.68 15.26 -15.13
C SER A 166 18.20 14.39 -13.97
N LEU A 167 18.28 13.06 -14.13
CA LEU A 167 17.93 12.11 -13.08
C LEU A 167 18.75 12.35 -11.79
N LYS A 168 20.01 12.77 -11.93
CA LYS A 168 20.88 13.13 -10.80
C LYS A 168 20.34 14.34 -10.03
N GLN A 169 19.92 15.40 -10.73
CA GLN A 169 19.31 16.58 -10.10
C GLN A 169 18.01 16.22 -9.37
N ALA A 170 17.14 15.43 -10.01
CA ALA A 170 15.91 14.94 -9.40
C ALA A 170 16.19 14.11 -8.13
N ALA A 171 17.18 13.23 -8.16
CA ALA A 171 17.57 12.40 -7.02
C ALA A 171 18.12 13.25 -5.87
N VAL A 172 19.02 14.20 -6.16
CA VAL A 172 19.58 15.12 -5.15
C VAL A 172 18.48 15.98 -4.51
N ALA A 173 17.56 16.52 -5.30
CA ALA A 173 16.45 17.30 -4.78
C ALA A 173 15.52 16.46 -3.89
N SER A 174 15.29 15.20 -4.25
CA SER A 174 14.46 14.27 -3.48
C SER A 174 15.08 13.84 -2.15
N LEU A 175 16.37 14.12 -1.91
CA LEU A 175 16.98 13.90 -0.59
C LEU A 175 16.32 14.75 0.50
N GLY A 176 15.70 15.88 0.14
CA GLY A 176 14.94 16.70 1.09
C GLY A 176 13.75 15.97 1.73
N PHE A 177 13.21 14.95 1.08
CA PHE A 177 12.12 14.11 1.62
C PHE A 177 12.62 13.09 2.67
N LEU A 178 13.89 12.68 2.56
CA LEU A 178 14.42 11.52 3.27
C LEU A 178 14.33 11.62 4.80
N PRO A 179 14.66 12.76 5.45
CA PRO A 179 14.54 12.87 6.91
C PRO A 179 13.10 12.65 7.39
N GLY A 180 12.13 13.27 6.71
CA GLY A 180 10.72 13.11 7.04
C GLY A 180 10.21 11.70 6.78
N ASP A 181 10.65 11.08 5.69
CA ASP A 181 10.24 9.72 5.33
C ASP A 181 10.81 8.66 6.28
N LEU A 182 12.03 8.83 6.78
CA LEU A 182 12.59 7.97 7.83
C LEU A 182 11.78 8.05 9.13
N VAL A 183 11.38 9.26 9.54
CA VAL A 183 10.49 9.43 10.70
C VAL A 183 9.15 8.73 10.47
N LYS A 184 8.56 8.89 9.29
CA LYS A 184 7.30 8.22 8.91
C LYS A 184 7.42 6.70 8.98
N VAL A 185 8.50 6.12 8.48
CA VAL A 185 8.74 4.67 8.54
C VAL A 185 8.71 4.18 9.99
N VAL A 186 9.41 4.86 10.90
CA VAL A 186 9.45 4.50 12.33
C VAL A 186 8.05 4.61 12.94
N LEU A 187 7.33 5.70 12.67
CA LEU A 187 5.96 5.91 13.18
C LEU A 187 5.00 4.84 12.65
N VAL A 188 5.06 4.51 11.37
CA VAL A 188 4.23 3.48 10.77
C VAL A 188 4.48 2.14 11.45
N VAL A 189 5.74 1.73 11.63
CA VAL A 189 6.05 0.47 12.31
C VAL A 189 5.53 0.47 13.75
N ALA A 190 5.72 1.56 14.50
CA ALA A 190 5.20 1.68 15.86
C ALA A 190 3.66 1.54 15.92
N ILE A 191 2.95 2.20 15.00
CA ILE A 191 1.49 2.12 14.87
C ILE A 191 1.06 0.69 14.51
N VAL A 192 1.66 0.10 13.47
CA VAL A 192 1.32 -1.24 12.98
C VAL A 192 1.49 -2.29 14.07
N ARG A 193 2.60 -2.25 14.81
CA ARG A 193 2.82 -3.19 15.93
C ARG A 193 1.79 -3.02 17.04
N THR A 194 1.43 -1.78 17.36
CA THR A 194 0.40 -1.50 18.38
C THR A 194 -0.96 -2.06 17.94
N VAL A 195 -1.35 -1.80 16.70
CA VAL A 195 -2.60 -2.29 16.10
C VAL A 195 -2.63 -3.82 16.05
N ARG A 196 -1.55 -4.48 15.63
CA ARG A 196 -1.47 -5.96 15.58
C ARG A 196 -1.47 -6.63 16.95
N ARG A 197 -0.95 -5.95 17.98
CA ARG A 197 -1.05 -6.43 19.37
C ARG A 197 -2.48 -6.33 19.90
N ALA A 198 -3.19 -5.26 19.56
CA ALA A 198 -4.60 -5.08 19.97
C ALA A 198 -5.56 -5.98 19.18
N TRP A 199 -5.29 -6.22 17.89
CA TRP A 199 -6.07 -7.12 17.02
C TRP A 199 -5.18 -8.16 16.33
N PRO A 200 -4.89 -9.30 16.99
CA PRO A 200 -4.06 -10.37 16.43
C PRO A 200 -4.68 -11.06 15.20
N THR A 201 -5.99 -10.98 15.04
CA THR A 201 -6.75 -11.58 13.93
C THR A 201 -6.76 -10.74 12.64
N LEU A 202 -5.84 -9.79 12.50
CA LEU A 202 -5.69 -8.95 11.31
C LEU A 202 -5.18 -9.77 10.12
N GLU A 203 -6.11 -10.47 9.49
CA GLU A 203 -6.04 -11.05 8.14
C GLU A 203 -7.33 -10.79 7.35
#